data_AF-A0A2N8ZLL3-F1
#
_entry.id   AF-A0A2N8ZLL3-F1
#
_cell.length_a   1.000
_cell.length_b   1.000
_cell.length_c   1.000
_cell.angle_alpha   90.00
_cell.angle_beta   90.00
_cell.angle_gamma   90.00
#
_symmetry.space_group_name_H-M   'P 1'
#
loop_
_entity.id
_entity.type
_entity.pdbx_description
1 polymer ?
#
loop_
_entity_poly.entity_id
_entity_poly.type
_entity_poly.pdbx_seq_one_letter_code
_entity_poly.pdbx_strand_id
1 'polypeptide(L)'
;MFSFIRYKFANITGVSLITVIATMTWYTAYEQFSASLYANAISTSLNTINDMNSSQHHDALSNANVLAQQLIDSKPSSAHHYELIHLLQQWNNFSLGVGAVIESNWLLEQSTQRRPTWPITYVEKAKILILEKSPHKEIEQQIDLAAKYGPVHPKVQLMQIKYGFERWESLLPQSRAALAIQLLKFNKNYRHKSQLNHMIQYSPAAQRMCNLFKFNNIQVTSCQ
;
A
#
# COMPACT_ATOMS: atom_id res chain seq x y z
N MET A 1 24.92 -2.59 61.08
CA MET A 1 25.59 -1.73 60.07
C MET A 1 25.60 -2.35 58.66
N PHE A 2 25.90 -3.64 58.49
CA PHE A 2 25.95 -4.30 57.17
C PHE A 2 24.61 -4.37 56.38
N SER A 3 23.46 -4.42 57.07
CA SER A 3 22.13 -4.45 56.41
C SER A 3 21.78 -3.13 55.70
N PHE A 4 22.25 -1.99 56.22
CA PHE A 4 21.95 -0.67 55.65
C PHE A 4 22.75 -0.37 54.38
N ILE A 5 23.96 -0.93 54.30
CA ILE A 5 24.84 -0.82 53.14
C ILE A 5 24.28 -1.66 51.97
N ARG A 6 23.83 -2.89 52.22
CA ARG A 6 23.20 -3.74 51.19
C ARG A 6 21.93 -3.12 50.58
N TYR A 7 21.11 -2.44 51.39
CA TYR A 7 19.91 -1.76 50.92
C TYR A 7 20.23 -0.54 50.03
N LYS A 8 21.26 0.24 50.38
CA LYS A 8 21.72 1.36 49.54
C LYS A 8 22.30 0.90 48.20
N PHE A 9 23.10 -0.17 48.18
CA PHE A 9 23.65 -0.71 46.92
C PHE A 9 22.58 -1.34 46.01
N ALA A 10 21.58 -2.02 46.58
CA ALA A 10 20.43 -2.53 45.82
C ALA A 10 19.58 -1.39 45.22
N ASN A 11 19.40 -0.28 45.95
CA ASN A 11 18.70 0.90 45.40
C ASN A 11 19.50 1.62 44.31
N ILE A 12 20.83 1.74 44.43
CA ILE A 12 21.67 2.40 43.41
C ILE A 12 21.67 1.59 42.10
N THR A 13 21.79 0.26 42.19
CA THR A 13 21.75 -0.63 41.02
C THR A 13 20.37 -0.65 40.35
N GLY A 14 19.29 -0.62 41.15
CA GLY A 14 17.92 -0.48 40.65
C GLY A 14 17.68 0.84 39.91
N VAL A 15 18.13 1.98 40.46
CA VAL A 15 17.98 3.30 39.83
C VAL A 15 18.78 3.39 38.53
N SER A 16 20.02 2.87 38.49
CA SER A 16 20.81 2.86 37.24
C SER A 16 20.20 2.02 36.14
N LEU A 17 19.56 0.89 36.49
CA LEU A 17 18.89 0.04 35.52
C LEU A 17 17.65 0.73 34.93
N ILE A 18 16.86 1.41 35.79
CA ILE A 18 15.69 2.17 35.36
C ILE A 18 16.10 3.31 34.43
N THR A 19 17.18 4.03 34.72
CA THR A 19 17.64 5.12 33.84
C THR A 19 18.11 4.61 32.48
N VAL A 20 18.80 3.46 32.41
CA VAL A 20 19.23 2.85 31.14
C VAL A 20 18.03 2.39 30.32
N ILE A 21 17.05 1.74 30.96
CA ILE A 21 15.82 1.32 30.27
C ILE A 21 15.05 2.56 29.76
N ALA A 22 14.94 3.60 30.59
CA ALA A 22 14.27 4.84 30.21
C ALA A 22 14.95 5.49 28.98
N THR A 23 16.28 5.64 28.97
CA THR A 23 16.97 6.24 27.82
C THR A 23 16.85 5.40 26.56
N MET A 24 16.91 4.06 26.67
CA MET A 24 16.68 3.16 25.53
C MET A 24 15.26 3.29 24.97
N THR A 25 14.24 3.28 25.84
CA THR A 25 12.84 3.45 25.40
C THR A 25 12.61 4.79 24.72
N TRP A 26 13.12 5.89 25.28
CA TRP A 26 13.06 7.22 24.68
C TRP A 26 13.72 7.26 23.30
N TYR A 27 14.91 6.67 23.16
CA TYR A 27 15.60 6.61 21.88
C TYR A 27 14.77 5.83 20.83
N THR A 28 14.26 4.65 21.19
CA THR A 28 13.42 3.87 20.26
C THR A 28 12.10 4.55 19.91
N ALA A 29 11.49 5.27 20.86
CA ALA A 29 10.27 6.03 20.64
C ALA A 29 10.51 7.21 19.70
N TYR A 30 11.63 7.91 19.87
CA TYR A 30 12.04 9.00 18.98
C TYR A 30 12.22 8.52 17.54
N GLU A 31 12.93 7.41 17.34
CA GLU A 31 13.14 6.80 16.01
C GLU A 31 11.81 6.36 15.35
N GLN A 32 10.91 5.74 16.11
CA GLN A 32 9.59 5.36 15.57
C GLN A 32 8.72 6.57 15.23
N PHE A 33 8.81 7.63 16.05
CA PHE A 33 8.09 8.87 15.82
C PHE A 33 8.58 9.57 14.55
N SER A 34 9.90 9.74 14.37
CA SER A 34 10.47 10.35 13.18
C SER A 34 10.13 9.56 11.91
N ALA A 35 10.28 8.22 11.96
CA ALA A 35 9.91 7.35 10.84
C ALA A 35 8.42 7.46 10.47
N SER A 36 7.54 7.56 11.47
CA SER A 36 6.11 7.74 11.25
C SER A 36 5.79 9.09 10.61
N LEU A 37 6.49 10.16 11.00
CA LEU A 37 6.36 11.48 10.38
C LEU A 37 6.80 11.45 8.92
N TYR A 38 7.95 10.84 8.62
CA TYR A 38 8.44 10.72 7.25
C TYR A 38 7.49 9.89 6.39
N ALA A 39 7.02 8.74 6.89
CA ALA A 39 6.05 7.91 6.18
C ALA A 39 4.73 8.67 5.91
N ASN A 40 4.22 9.41 6.89
CA ASN A 40 3.01 10.20 6.72
C ASN A 40 3.19 11.34 5.70
N ALA A 41 4.34 12.02 5.74
CA ALA A 41 4.65 13.07 4.79
C ALA A 41 4.73 12.53 3.35
N ILE A 42 5.46 11.43 3.13
CA ILE A 42 5.53 10.78 1.81
C ILE A 42 4.13 10.31 1.36
N SER A 43 3.34 9.70 2.24
CA SER A 43 1.98 9.28 1.90
C SER A 43 1.08 10.46 1.53
N THR A 44 1.24 11.59 2.20
CA THR A 44 0.50 12.82 1.88
C THR A 44 0.90 13.31 0.49
N SER A 45 2.20 13.42 0.22
CA SER A 45 2.70 13.79 -1.12
C SER A 45 2.18 12.88 -2.21
N LEU A 46 2.19 11.55 -2.01
CA LEU A 46 1.66 10.57 -2.96
C LEU A 46 0.16 10.74 -3.22
N ASN A 47 -0.61 11.04 -2.18
CA ASN A 47 -2.04 11.33 -2.35
C ASN A 47 -2.26 12.63 -3.12
N THR A 48 -1.45 13.66 -2.87
CA THR A 48 -1.58 14.95 -3.54
C THR A 48 -1.14 14.91 -5.01
N ILE A 49 -0.11 14.13 -5.36
CA ILE A 49 0.34 13.93 -6.75
C ILE A 49 -0.79 13.37 -7.61
N ASN A 50 -1.68 12.56 -7.04
CA ASN A 50 -2.82 12.01 -7.77
C ASN A 50 -3.88 13.08 -8.14
N ASP A 51 -3.84 14.25 -7.51
CA ASP A 51 -4.82 15.33 -7.68
C ASP A 51 -4.22 16.60 -8.36
N MET A 52 -2.93 16.60 -8.72
CA MET A 52 -2.18 17.78 -9.19
C MET A 52 -2.00 17.84 -10.72
N ASN A 53 -1.68 19.04 -11.22
CA ASN A 53 -1.22 19.27 -12.61
C ASN A 53 0.31 19.05 -12.72
N SER A 54 0.78 18.69 -13.92
CA SER A 54 2.14 18.16 -14.17
C SER A 54 3.32 18.97 -13.62
N SER A 55 3.25 20.31 -13.56
CA SER A 55 4.36 21.15 -13.08
C SER A 55 4.56 21.10 -11.57
N GLN A 56 3.52 20.80 -10.78
CA GLN A 56 3.61 20.69 -9.32
C GLN A 56 4.08 19.30 -8.85
N HIS A 57 4.16 18.33 -9.77
CA HIS A 57 4.61 16.97 -9.46
C HIS A 57 6.09 16.90 -9.13
N HIS A 58 6.94 17.70 -9.79
CA HIS A 58 8.39 17.62 -9.61
C HIS A 58 8.84 18.02 -8.20
N ASP A 59 8.33 19.13 -7.67
CA ASP A 59 8.70 19.59 -6.31
C ASP A 59 8.20 18.64 -5.22
N ALA A 60 6.96 18.14 -5.37
CA ALA A 60 6.38 17.18 -4.43
C ALA A 60 7.16 15.86 -4.41
N LEU A 61 7.56 15.35 -5.59
CA LEU A 61 8.36 14.14 -5.72
C LEU A 61 9.79 14.32 -5.19
N SER A 62 10.43 15.45 -5.50
CA SER A 62 11.79 15.77 -5.01
C SER A 62 11.83 15.76 -3.48
N ASN A 63 10.89 16.46 -2.83
CA ASN A 63 10.80 16.49 -1.37
C ASN A 63 10.51 15.10 -0.79
N ALA A 64 9.60 14.34 -1.39
CA ALA A 64 9.29 12.99 -0.94
C ALA A 64 10.50 12.03 -1.08
N ASN A 65 11.35 12.20 -2.09
CA ASN A 65 12.56 11.40 -2.27
C ASN A 65 13.60 11.64 -1.17
N VAL A 66 13.78 12.89 -0.75
CA VAL A 66 14.66 13.21 0.39
C VAL A 66 14.17 12.51 1.65
N LEU A 67 12.86 12.54 1.91
CA LEU A 67 12.25 11.86 3.06
C LEU A 67 12.32 10.34 2.94
N ALA A 68 12.21 9.78 1.74
CA ALA A 68 12.32 8.34 1.51
C ALA A 68 13.71 7.81 1.86
N GLN A 69 14.77 8.58 1.56
CA GLN A 69 16.13 8.24 1.99
C GLN A 69 16.25 8.25 3.51
N GLN A 70 15.69 9.25 4.19
CA GLN A 70 15.67 9.27 5.67
C GLN A 70 14.86 8.10 6.25
N LEU A 71 13.76 7.72 5.59
CA LEU A 71 12.90 6.63 6.02
C LEU A 71 13.56 5.25 5.85
N ILE A 72 14.33 5.03 4.78
CA ILE A 72 15.02 3.75 4.57
C ILE A 72 16.18 3.55 5.54
N ASP A 73 16.83 4.65 5.94
CA ASP A 73 17.94 4.65 6.89
C ASP A 73 17.44 4.55 8.35
N SER A 74 16.18 4.91 8.61
CA SER A 74 15.54 4.79 9.93
C SER A 74 15.39 3.33 10.38
N LYS A 75 15.68 3.06 11.66
CA LYS A 75 15.48 1.74 12.27
C LYS A 75 14.51 1.82 13.45
N PRO A 76 13.51 0.92 13.54
CA PRO A 76 13.24 -0.22 12.65
C PRO A 76 12.44 0.17 11.40
N SER A 77 12.84 -0.34 10.23
CA SER A 77 12.05 -0.20 9.00
C SER A 77 10.87 -1.18 8.97
N SER A 78 9.68 -0.68 8.64
CA SER A 78 8.44 -1.44 8.60
C SER A 78 8.11 -1.91 7.18
N ALA A 79 7.26 -2.94 7.04
CA ALA A 79 6.79 -3.41 5.74
C ALA A 79 6.09 -2.31 4.92
N HIS A 80 5.42 -1.38 5.61
CA HIS A 80 4.78 -0.24 4.98
C HIS A 80 5.79 0.77 4.44
N HIS A 81 6.94 0.98 5.10
CA HIS A 81 7.96 1.90 4.61
C HIS A 81 8.50 1.45 3.25
N TYR A 82 8.81 0.16 3.10
CA TYR A 82 9.27 -0.39 1.82
C TYR A 82 8.20 -0.29 0.72
N GLU A 83 6.92 -0.55 1.03
CA GLU A 83 5.81 -0.35 0.10
C GLU A 83 5.70 1.11 -0.34
N LEU A 84 5.83 2.04 0.60
CA LEU A 84 5.70 3.47 0.33
C LEU A 84 6.83 3.99 -0.57
N ILE A 85 8.07 3.58 -0.30
CA ILE A 85 9.23 3.90 -1.12
C ILE A 85 9.08 3.31 -2.52
N HIS A 86 8.56 2.08 -2.63
CA HIS A 86 8.27 1.45 -3.91
C HIS A 86 7.28 2.28 -4.73
N LEU A 87 6.17 2.71 -4.13
CA LEU A 87 5.17 3.55 -4.80
C LEU A 87 5.76 4.90 -5.23
N LEU A 88 6.61 5.51 -4.39
CA LEU A 88 7.29 6.75 -4.74
C LEU A 88 8.22 6.58 -5.95
N GLN A 89 8.97 5.49 -6.01
CA GLN A 89 9.81 5.18 -7.17
C GLN A 89 9.00 4.98 -8.44
N GLN A 90 7.83 4.33 -8.36
CA GLN A 90 6.93 4.22 -9.52
C GLN A 90 6.51 5.61 -10.05
N TRP A 91 6.14 6.52 -9.16
CA TRP A 91 5.76 7.88 -9.55
C TRP A 91 6.93 8.69 -10.12
N ASN A 92 8.13 8.57 -9.55
CA ASN A 92 9.33 9.18 -10.13
C ASN A 92 9.55 8.72 -11.57
N ASN A 93 9.52 7.40 -11.78
CA ASN A 93 9.75 6.83 -13.10
C ASN A 93 8.67 7.24 -14.12
N PHE A 94 7.41 7.29 -13.67
CA PHE A 94 6.32 7.85 -14.46
C PHE A 94 6.58 9.32 -14.84
N SER A 95 6.98 10.16 -13.88
CA SER A 95 7.24 11.58 -14.11
C SER A 95 8.40 11.84 -15.06
N LEU A 96 9.39 10.96 -15.08
CA LEU A 96 10.54 11.02 -15.98
C LEU A 96 10.25 10.44 -17.37
N GLY A 97 9.06 9.89 -17.60
CA GLY A 97 8.71 9.24 -18.87
C GLY A 97 9.47 7.93 -19.12
N VAL A 98 10.15 7.37 -18.12
CA VAL A 98 10.98 6.16 -18.23
C VAL A 98 10.12 4.88 -18.19
N GLY A 99 8.79 5.00 -18.08
CA GLY A 99 7.88 3.88 -17.86
C GLY A 99 8.03 3.31 -16.45
N ALA A 100 7.14 2.41 -16.05
CA ALA A 100 7.24 1.77 -14.73
C ALA A 100 8.46 0.83 -14.69
N VAL A 101 9.62 1.33 -14.24
CA VAL A 101 10.81 0.50 -14.11
C VAL A 101 10.61 -0.50 -12.95
N ILE A 102 10.73 -1.79 -13.29
CA ILE A 102 10.57 -2.98 -12.44
C ILE A 102 11.62 -3.08 -11.32
N GLU A 103 12.67 -2.25 -11.38
CA GLU A 103 13.84 -2.28 -10.48
C GLU A 103 13.50 -2.15 -8.99
N SER A 104 12.30 -1.70 -8.64
CA SER A 104 11.83 -1.56 -7.26
C SER A 104 11.21 -2.83 -6.67
N ASN A 105 11.26 -3.98 -7.36
CA ASN A 105 10.71 -5.26 -6.88
C ASN A 105 11.34 -5.74 -5.55
N TRP A 106 12.63 -5.47 -5.34
CA TRP A 106 13.31 -5.87 -4.10
C TRP A 106 12.67 -5.21 -2.86
N LEU A 107 12.10 -4.00 -2.99
CA LEU A 107 11.39 -3.33 -1.90
C LEU A 107 10.12 -4.10 -1.51
N LEU A 108 9.38 -4.64 -2.49
CA LEU A 108 8.21 -5.48 -2.22
C LEU A 108 8.62 -6.82 -1.60
N GLU A 109 9.80 -7.35 -1.93
CA GLU A 109 10.34 -8.51 -1.23
C GLU A 109 10.70 -8.21 0.22
N GLN A 110 11.38 -7.09 0.48
CA GLN A 110 11.64 -6.64 1.86
C GLN A 110 10.35 -6.43 2.64
N SER A 111 9.34 -5.82 2.02
CA SER A 111 8.02 -5.65 2.62
C SER A 111 7.38 -7.00 2.99
N THR A 112 7.41 -7.97 2.07
CA THR A 112 6.87 -9.31 2.28
C THR A 112 7.62 -10.06 3.39
N GLN A 113 8.95 -9.98 3.42
CA GLN A 113 9.77 -10.63 4.45
C GLN A 113 9.48 -10.07 5.85
N ARG A 114 9.27 -8.75 5.96
CA ARG A 114 8.96 -8.09 7.23
C ARG A 114 7.53 -8.36 7.69
N ARG A 115 6.57 -8.44 6.77
CA ARG A 115 5.17 -8.72 7.08
C ARG A 115 4.52 -9.53 5.95
N PRO A 116 4.62 -10.88 6.00
CA PRO A 116 4.04 -11.76 4.98
C PRO A 116 2.51 -11.69 4.90
N THR A 117 1.85 -11.09 5.89
CA THR A 117 0.40 -10.91 5.92
C THR A 117 -0.02 -9.51 5.48
N TRP A 118 0.87 -8.72 4.85
CA TRP A 118 0.53 -7.38 4.35
C TRP A 118 -0.09 -7.50 2.95
N PRO A 119 -1.42 -7.33 2.81
CA PRO A 119 -2.11 -7.62 1.56
C PRO A 119 -1.70 -6.67 0.42
N ILE A 120 -1.30 -5.44 0.75
CA ILE A 120 -1.02 -4.40 -0.23
C ILE A 120 0.21 -4.72 -1.06
N THR A 121 1.24 -5.31 -0.46
CA THR A 121 2.44 -5.74 -1.18
C THR A 121 2.09 -6.72 -2.29
N TYR A 122 1.19 -7.66 -2.03
CA TYR A 122 0.73 -8.61 -3.03
C TYR A 122 -0.11 -7.95 -4.14
N VAL A 123 -0.89 -6.91 -3.82
CA VAL A 123 -1.56 -6.09 -4.84
C VAL A 123 -0.53 -5.40 -5.75
N GLU A 124 0.51 -4.79 -5.19
CA GLU A 124 1.54 -4.13 -5.99
C GLU A 124 2.35 -5.13 -6.82
N LYS A 125 2.70 -6.30 -6.27
CA LYS A 125 3.33 -7.40 -7.03
C LYS A 125 2.44 -7.85 -8.20
N ALA A 126 1.14 -8.01 -7.98
CA ALA A 126 0.21 -8.38 -9.04
C ALA A 126 0.15 -7.35 -10.17
N LYS A 127 0.19 -6.05 -9.85
CA LYS A 127 0.22 -4.98 -10.86
C LYS A 127 1.50 -5.04 -11.70
N ILE A 128 2.65 -5.28 -11.07
CA ILE A 128 3.93 -5.40 -11.78
C ILE A 128 3.89 -6.60 -12.74
N LEU A 129 3.43 -7.76 -12.28
CA LEU A 129 3.28 -8.94 -13.13
C LEU A 129 2.33 -8.68 -14.31
N ILE A 130 1.28 -7.87 -14.14
CA ILE A 130 0.40 -7.47 -15.25
C ILE A 130 1.14 -6.57 -16.25
N LEU A 131 1.93 -5.61 -15.78
CA LEU A 131 2.73 -4.72 -16.64
C LEU A 131 3.78 -5.52 -17.43
N GLU A 132 4.39 -6.51 -16.79
CA GLU A 132 5.35 -7.44 -17.40
C GLU A 132 4.70 -8.45 -18.36
N LYS A 133 3.36 -8.49 -18.42
CA LYS A 133 2.59 -9.50 -19.15
C LYS A 133 2.95 -10.93 -18.73
N SER A 134 3.25 -11.12 -17.45
CA SER A 134 3.59 -12.40 -16.86
C SER A 134 2.42 -13.38 -16.92
N PRO A 135 2.67 -14.70 -16.78
CA PRO A 135 1.63 -15.71 -16.86
C PRO A 135 0.47 -15.44 -15.90
N HIS A 136 -0.76 -15.63 -16.37
CA HIS A 136 -1.97 -15.40 -15.60
C HIS A 136 -1.98 -16.08 -14.22
N LYS A 137 -1.43 -17.29 -14.15
CA LYS A 137 -1.33 -18.06 -12.91
C LYS A 137 -0.52 -17.34 -11.83
N GLU A 138 0.57 -16.65 -12.21
CA GLU A 138 1.41 -15.91 -11.26
C GLU A 138 0.70 -14.66 -10.75
N ILE A 139 -0.01 -13.97 -11.64
CA ILE A 139 -0.83 -12.80 -11.26
C ILE A 139 -1.94 -13.23 -10.31
N GLU A 140 -2.67 -14.31 -10.63
CA GLU A 140 -3.72 -14.87 -9.77
C GLU A 140 -3.20 -15.26 -8.40
N GLN A 141 -2.02 -15.89 -8.32
CA GLN A 141 -1.39 -16.23 -7.04
C GLN A 141 -1.18 -15.00 -6.15
N GLN A 142 -0.71 -13.88 -6.70
CA GLN A 142 -0.53 -12.66 -5.91
C GLN A 142 -1.89 -12.06 -5.49
N ILE A 143 -2.89 -12.07 -6.38
CA ILE A 143 -4.25 -11.60 -6.05
C ILE A 143 -4.88 -12.47 -4.96
N ASP A 144 -4.70 -13.78 -5.01
CA ASP A 144 -5.20 -14.74 -4.01
C ASP A 144 -4.52 -14.54 -2.65
N LEU A 145 -3.21 -14.27 -2.63
CA LEU A 145 -2.50 -13.91 -1.40
C LEU A 145 -3.01 -12.58 -0.81
N ALA A 146 -3.22 -11.57 -1.66
CA ALA A 146 -3.81 -10.31 -1.24
C ALA A 146 -5.21 -10.50 -0.63
N ALA A 147 -6.04 -11.32 -1.28
CA ALA A 147 -7.38 -11.67 -0.82
C ALA A 147 -7.37 -12.50 0.47
N LYS A 148 -6.41 -13.42 0.63
CA LYS A 148 -6.26 -14.23 1.84
C LYS A 148 -5.97 -13.37 3.07
N TYR A 149 -5.08 -12.38 2.95
CA TYR A 149 -4.66 -11.56 4.08
C TYR A 149 -5.44 -10.25 4.26
N GLY A 150 -6.19 -9.81 3.24
CA GLY A 150 -6.96 -8.56 3.28
C GLY A 150 -8.21 -8.59 2.39
N PRO A 151 -9.14 -9.54 2.56
CA PRO A 151 -10.29 -9.74 1.65
C PRO A 151 -11.24 -8.53 1.60
N VAL A 152 -11.27 -7.73 2.67
CA VAL A 152 -12.12 -6.53 2.79
C VAL A 152 -11.35 -5.24 2.51
N HIS A 153 -10.04 -5.33 2.21
CA HIS A 153 -9.23 -4.15 1.96
C HIS A 153 -9.61 -3.52 0.60
N PRO A 154 -9.87 -2.21 0.51
CA PRO A 154 -10.36 -1.58 -0.73
C PRO A 154 -9.46 -1.80 -1.94
N LYS A 155 -8.14 -1.60 -1.80
CA LYS A 155 -7.15 -1.89 -2.86
C LYS A 155 -7.20 -3.35 -3.35
N VAL A 156 -7.46 -4.31 -2.45
CA VAL A 156 -7.55 -5.74 -2.80
C VAL A 156 -8.83 -6.02 -3.58
N GLN A 157 -9.96 -5.50 -3.10
CA GLN A 157 -11.24 -5.66 -3.79
C GLN A 157 -11.24 -5.01 -5.18
N LEU A 158 -10.68 -3.80 -5.30
CA LEU A 158 -10.50 -3.14 -6.60
C LEU A 158 -9.59 -3.96 -7.53
N MET A 159 -8.52 -4.55 -7.00
CA MET A 159 -7.64 -5.40 -7.80
C MET A 159 -8.36 -6.65 -8.33
N GLN A 160 -9.11 -7.34 -7.47
CA GLN A 160 -9.92 -8.49 -7.86
C GLN A 160 -10.98 -8.13 -8.90
N ILE A 161 -11.70 -7.01 -8.68
CA ILE A 161 -12.70 -6.48 -9.61
C ILE A 161 -12.04 -6.18 -10.96
N LYS A 162 -11.02 -5.33 -10.99
CA LYS A 162 -10.34 -4.91 -12.21
C LYS A 162 -9.86 -6.12 -13.02
N TYR A 163 -9.06 -6.98 -12.38
CA TYR A 163 -8.47 -8.12 -13.06
C TYR A 163 -9.52 -9.16 -13.50
N GLY A 164 -10.52 -9.42 -12.66
CA GLY A 164 -11.61 -10.34 -13.00
C GLY A 164 -12.44 -9.85 -14.19
N PHE A 165 -12.73 -8.54 -14.26
CA PHE A 165 -13.51 -7.97 -15.36
C PHE A 165 -12.72 -7.92 -16.67
N GLU A 166 -11.41 -7.70 -16.61
CA GLU A 166 -10.50 -7.81 -17.77
C GLU A 166 -10.48 -9.24 -18.31
N ARG A 167 -10.63 -10.25 -17.43
CA ARG A 167 -10.62 -11.68 -17.78
C ARG A 167 -11.98 -12.35 -17.83
N TRP A 168 -13.04 -11.55 -17.94
CA TRP A 168 -14.42 -12.01 -17.85
C TRP A 168 -14.71 -13.27 -18.66
N GLU A 169 -14.24 -13.33 -19.91
CA GLU A 169 -14.51 -14.47 -20.80
C GLU A 169 -13.91 -15.79 -20.30
N SER A 170 -12.80 -15.73 -19.57
CA SER A 170 -12.16 -16.92 -18.98
C SER A 170 -12.77 -17.37 -17.65
N LEU A 171 -13.66 -16.56 -17.06
CA LEU A 171 -14.29 -16.88 -15.77
C LEU A 171 -15.48 -17.82 -15.94
N LEU A 172 -15.64 -18.75 -14.99
CA LEU A 172 -16.84 -19.56 -14.86
C LEU A 172 -18.07 -18.69 -14.56
N PRO A 173 -19.30 -19.11 -14.96
CA PRO A 173 -20.52 -18.34 -14.70
C PRO A 173 -20.73 -17.95 -13.23
N GLN A 174 -20.40 -18.84 -12.30
CA GLN A 174 -20.50 -18.58 -10.86
C GLN A 174 -19.53 -17.49 -10.41
N SER A 175 -18.29 -17.52 -10.90
CA SER A 175 -17.26 -16.50 -10.61
C SER A 175 -17.64 -15.14 -11.20
N ARG A 176 -18.22 -15.12 -12.41
CA ARG A 176 -18.76 -13.89 -13.02
C ARG A 176 -19.86 -13.27 -12.17
N ALA A 177 -20.79 -14.07 -11.66
CA ALA A 177 -21.86 -13.61 -10.78
C ALA A 177 -21.30 -13.07 -9.45
N ALA A 178 -20.36 -13.78 -8.82
CA ALA A 178 -19.70 -13.34 -7.60
C ALA A 178 -18.97 -12.00 -7.79
N LEU A 179 -18.24 -11.84 -8.91
CA LEU A 179 -17.53 -10.62 -9.26
C LEU A 179 -18.48 -9.45 -9.52
N ALA A 180 -19.59 -9.68 -10.22
CA ALA A 180 -20.63 -8.68 -10.43
C ALA A 180 -21.22 -8.20 -9.08
N ILE A 181 -21.55 -9.14 -8.18
CA ILE A 181 -22.03 -8.82 -6.84
C ILE A 181 -20.98 -8.01 -6.06
N GLN A 182 -19.70 -8.38 -6.17
CA GLN A 182 -18.61 -7.67 -5.50
C GLN A 182 -18.50 -6.22 -5.98
N LEU A 183 -18.55 -5.97 -7.30
CA LEU A 183 -18.56 -4.62 -7.87
C LEU A 183 -19.74 -3.79 -7.35
N LEU A 184 -20.95 -4.36 -7.39
CA LEU A 184 -22.16 -3.68 -6.93
C LEU A 184 -22.11 -3.37 -5.43
N LYS A 185 -21.57 -4.28 -4.60
CA LYS A 185 -21.35 -4.05 -3.17
C LYS A 185 -20.30 -2.97 -2.94
N PHE A 186 -19.20 -2.98 -3.68
CA PHE A 186 -18.13 -2.00 -3.55
C PHE A 186 -18.64 -0.58 -3.81
N ASN A 187 -19.47 -0.40 -4.85
CA ASN A 187 -20.07 0.89 -5.20
C ASN A 187 -20.96 1.50 -4.08
N LYS A 188 -21.54 0.67 -3.20
CA LYS A 188 -22.35 1.17 -2.09
C LYS A 188 -21.53 1.94 -1.05
N ASN A 189 -20.21 1.73 -1.00
CA ASN A 189 -19.35 2.45 -0.07
C ASN A 189 -18.92 3.80 -0.66
N TYR A 190 -19.53 4.88 -0.16
CA TYR A 190 -19.24 6.24 -0.62
C TYR A 190 -17.76 6.63 -0.49
N ARG A 191 -17.05 6.12 0.54
CA ARG A 191 -15.64 6.46 0.81
C ARG A 191 -14.68 6.03 -0.31
N HIS A 192 -15.06 5.04 -1.12
CA HIS A 192 -14.21 4.51 -2.19
C HIS A 192 -14.71 4.85 -3.59
N LYS A 193 -15.71 5.74 -3.72
CA LYS A 193 -16.26 6.13 -5.03
C LYS A 193 -15.22 6.71 -5.98
N SER A 194 -14.35 7.59 -5.49
CA SER A 194 -13.28 8.19 -6.32
C SER A 194 -12.36 7.11 -6.89
N GLN A 195 -11.91 6.17 -6.04
CA GLN A 195 -11.05 5.06 -6.46
C GLN A 195 -11.75 4.12 -7.45
N LEU A 196 -13.05 3.86 -7.25
CA LEU A 196 -13.85 3.06 -8.18
C LEU A 196 -13.99 3.74 -9.54
N ASN A 197 -14.34 5.03 -9.55
CA ASN A 197 -14.47 5.81 -10.78
C ASN A 197 -13.15 5.83 -11.56
N HIS A 198 -12.04 6.10 -10.87
CA HIS A 198 -10.71 6.07 -11.47
C HIS A 198 -10.38 4.69 -12.06
N MET A 199 -10.65 3.61 -11.32
CA MET A 199 -10.44 2.25 -11.83
C MET A 199 -11.27 1.96 -13.10
N ILE A 200 -12.54 2.37 -13.13
CA ILE A 200 -13.42 2.16 -14.29
C ILE A 200 -12.93 2.98 -15.48
N GLN A 201 -12.63 4.27 -15.29
CA GLN A 201 -12.22 5.19 -16.35
C GLN A 201 -11.01 4.69 -17.14
N TYR A 202 -10.05 4.05 -16.47
CA TYR A 202 -8.81 3.57 -17.09
C TYR A 202 -8.78 2.05 -17.30
N SER A 203 -9.89 1.33 -17.11
CA SER A 203 -9.95 -0.12 -17.31
C SER A 203 -10.35 -0.48 -18.75
N PRO A 204 -9.66 -1.45 -19.39
CA PRO A 204 -10.12 -2.05 -20.65
C PRO A 204 -11.52 -2.68 -20.56
N ALA A 205 -11.98 -3.03 -19.35
CA ALA A 205 -13.28 -3.62 -19.11
C ALA A 205 -14.35 -2.61 -18.67
N ALA A 206 -14.09 -1.30 -18.83
CA ALA A 206 -14.99 -0.21 -18.43
C ALA A 206 -16.43 -0.41 -18.95
N GLN A 207 -16.59 -0.66 -20.25
CA GLN A 207 -17.90 -0.83 -20.87
C GLN A 207 -18.72 -1.94 -20.19
N ARG A 208 -18.07 -3.06 -19.85
CA ARG A 208 -18.74 -4.19 -19.18
C ARG A 208 -19.19 -3.81 -17.78
N MET A 209 -18.33 -3.13 -17.02
CA MET A 209 -18.67 -2.63 -15.68
C MET A 209 -19.83 -1.61 -15.74
N CYS A 210 -19.78 -0.67 -16.68
CA CYS A 210 -20.82 0.34 -16.88
C CYS A 210 -22.15 -0.25 -17.33
N ASN A 211 -22.15 -1.25 -18.22
CA ASN A 211 -23.35 -1.98 -18.60
C ASN A 211 -24.01 -2.66 -17.39
N LEU A 212 -23.22 -3.24 -16.49
CA LEU A 212 -23.74 -3.85 -15.27
C LEU A 212 -24.38 -2.81 -14.34
N PHE A 213 -23.75 -1.64 -14.17
CA PHE A 213 -24.35 -0.56 -13.39
C PHE A 213 -25.65 -0.04 -14.02
N LYS A 214 -25.65 0.19 -15.33
CA LYS A 214 -26.83 0.64 -16.09
C LYS A 214 -27.99 -0.36 -15.96
N PHE A 215 -27.71 -1.66 -16.09
CA PHE A 215 -28.72 -2.71 -15.91
C PHE A 215 -29.36 -2.69 -14.51
N ASN A 216 -28.60 -2.31 -13.49
CA ASN A 216 -29.08 -2.21 -12.11
C ASN A 216 -29.59 -0.80 -11.73
N ASN A 217 -29.77 0.12 -12.70
CA ASN A 217 -30.15 1.52 -12.48
C ASN A 217 -29.25 2.27 -11.50
N ILE A 218 -27.95 1.96 -11.49
CA ILE A 218 -26.96 2.61 -10.64
C ILE A 218 -26.19 3.64 -11.47
N GLN A 219 -26.18 4.89 -10.98
CA GLN A 219 -25.44 5.98 -11.59
C GLN A 219 -24.00 6.00 -11.06
N VAL A 220 -23.02 5.93 -11.98
CA VAL A 220 -21.59 6.01 -11.69
C VAL A 220 -20.99 7.06 -12.61
N THR A 221 -20.26 8.02 -12.05
CA THR A 221 -19.76 9.20 -12.78
C THR A 221 -18.88 8.82 -13.97
N SER A 222 -18.03 7.81 -13.84
CA SER A 222 -17.15 7.35 -14.93
C SER A 222 -17.86 6.55 -16.03
N CYS A 223 -19.19 6.37 -15.93
CA CYS A 223 -20.02 5.63 -16.88
C CYS A 223 -21.03 6.51 -17.64
N GLN A 224 -20.93 7.83 -17.45
CA GLN A 224 -21.71 8.86 -18.14
C GLN A 224 -20.86 9.49 -19.24
#